data_AF-A0A7X9A3P0-F1
#
_entry.id   AF-A0A7X9A3P0-F1
#
_cell.length_a   1.000
_cell.length_b   1.000
_cell.length_c   1.000
_cell.angle_alpha   90.00
_cell.angle_beta   90.00
_cell.angle_gamma   90.00
#
_symmetry.space_group_name_H-M   'P 1'
#
loop_
_entity.id
_entity.type
_entity.pdbx_description
1 polymer ?
#
loop_
_entity_poly.entity_id
_entity_poly.type
_entity_poly.pdbx_seq_one_letter_code
_entity_poly.pdbx_strand_id
1 'polypeptide(L)'
;MILKLIRKEILIRKKFLLSVVFYGLIAILASILGGPRLIEVVYIFSIIVFTYFFITTGAEIESKKNTGVIFASLPLRKREIVTAKYITAALLPLYSLLIMTVLGFAFTTLWAGIKFIGLNDSLIALLSTWFFLGLALPIIFIFSSTTARVINYIILFTIMFGPFERYIRATQPLDWEPILWFLAVFVFLLLSWLFSVWVYQKQDL
;
A
#
# COMPACT_ATOMS: atom_id res chain seq x y z
N MET A 1 -13.10 16.67 12.63
CA MET A 1 -12.51 15.62 13.50
C MET A 1 -11.61 14.68 12.70
N ILE A 2 -12.08 14.17 11.56
CA ILE A 2 -11.33 13.23 10.70
C ILE A 2 -9.92 13.69 10.27
N LEU A 3 -9.73 14.97 9.95
CA LEU A 3 -8.42 15.50 9.57
C LEU A 3 -7.37 15.36 10.69
N LYS A 4 -7.80 15.49 11.95
CA LYS A 4 -6.92 15.28 13.12
C LYS A 4 -6.49 13.82 13.23
N LEU A 5 -7.39 12.88 12.92
CA LEU A 5 -7.08 11.45 12.89
C LEU A 5 -6.09 11.11 11.77
N ILE A 6 -6.31 11.63 10.56
CA ILE A 6 -5.39 11.43 9.41
C ILE A 6 -4.00 11.98 9.76
N ARG A 7 -3.93 13.20 10.31
CA ARG A 7 -2.66 13.79 10.75
C ARG A 7 -1.96 12.90 11.78
N LYS A 8 -2.69 12.33 12.74
CA LYS A 8 -2.16 11.38 13.71
C LYS A 8 -1.60 10.12 13.03
N GLU A 9 -2.30 9.55 12.04
CA GLU A 9 -1.83 8.36 11.31
C GLU A 9 -0.50 8.65 10.59
N ILE A 10 -0.40 9.80 9.92
CA ILE A 10 0.83 10.22 9.25
C ILE A 10 1.96 10.44 10.27
N LEU A 11 1.68 11.09 11.40
CA LEU A 11 2.69 11.36 12.44
C LEU A 11 3.25 10.08 13.08
N ILE A 12 2.43 9.05 13.25
CA ILE A 12 2.90 7.74 13.74
C ILE A 12 3.88 7.11 12.76
N ARG A 13 3.62 7.26 11.46
CA ARG A 13 4.38 6.61 10.39
C ARG A 13 5.54 7.47 9.87
N LYS A 14 5.68 8.72 10.31
CA LYS A 14 6.68 9.66 9.81
C LYS A 14 8.12 9.15 9.86
N LYS A 15 8.47 8.37 10.89
CA LYS A 15 9.83 7.81 11.03
C LYS A 15 10.10 6.71 10.00
N PHE A 16 9.06 6.01 9.57
CA PHE A 16 9.14 5.01 8.51
C PHE A 16 9.11 5.64 7.11
N LEU A 17 8.60 6.88 6.94
CA LEU A 17 8.63 7.58 5.65
C LEU A 17 10.04 7.66 5.03
N LEU A 18 11.08 7.73 5.88
CA LEU A 18 12.47 7.74 5.43
C LEU A 18 12.97 6.35 5.02
N SER A 19 12.42 5.27 5.57
CA SER A 19 12.79 3.91 5.17
C SER A 19 12.38 3.60 3.72
N VAL A 20 11.34 4.26 3.19
CA VAL A 20 10.97 4.16 1.77
C VAL A 20 12.14 4.53 0.85
N VAL A 21 12.89 5.57 1.21
CA VAL A 21 14.05 6.02 0.43
C VAL A 21 15.14 4.96 0.47
N PHE A 22 15.48 4.47 1.68
CA PHE A 22 16.52 3.46 1.85
C PHE A 22 16.21 2.14 1.13
N TYR A 23 15.00 1.61 1.32
CA TYR A 23 14.59 0.41 0.61
C TYR A 23 14.44 0.65 -0.90
N GLY A 24 14.08 1.87 -1.32
CA GLY A 24 13.99 2.23 -2.72
C GLY A 24 15.33 2.22 -3.42
N LEU A 25 16.38 2.70 -2.74
CA LEU A 25 17.75 2.58 -3.20
C LEU A 25 18.17 1.12 -3.34
N ILE A 26 17.86 0.28 -2.35
CA ILE A 26 18.15 -1.16 -2.41
C ILE A 26 17.44 -1.81 -3.61
N ALA A 27 16.17 -1.48 -3.85
CA ALA A 27 15.42 -2.03 -4.97
C ALA A 27 16.02 -1.66 -6.33
N ILE A 28 16.44 -0.41 -6.49
CA ILE A 28 17.12 0.06 -7.71
C ILE A 28 18.48 -0.64 -7.86
N LEU A 29 19.29 -0.74 -6.80
CA LEU A 29 20.57 -1.45 -6.85
C LEU A 29 20.40 -2.94 -7.20
N ALA A 30 19.39 -3.60 -6.61
CA ALA A 30 19.04 -4.98 -6.93
C ALA A 30 18.63 -5.14 -8.41
N SER A 31 17.95 -4.14 -8.98
CA SER A 31 17.58 -4.15 -10.40
C SER A 31 18.78 -4.05 -11.34
N ILE A 32 19.80 -3.27 -10.97
CA ILE A 32 21.06 -3.16 -11.74
C ILE A 32 21.79 -4.50 -11.76
N LEU A 33 21.85 -5.19 -10.62
CA LEU A 33 22.53 -6.49 -10.50
C LEU A 33 21.71 -7.65 -11.11
N GLY A 34 20.39 -7.56 -11.07
CA GLY A 34 19.47 -8.62 -11.47
C GLY A 34 19.14 -8.69 -12.96
N GLY A 35 19.58 -7.70 -13.75
CA GLY A 35 19.37 -7.66 -15.20
C GLY A 35 18.00 -7.12 -15.64
N PRO A 36 17.75 -7.02 -16.97
CA PRO A 36 16.69 -6.18 -17.54
C PRO A 36 15.27 -6.51 -17.09
N ARG A 37 14.97 -7.80 -16.84
CA ARG A 37 13.63 -8.23 -16.42
C ARG A 37 13.25 -7.75 -15.03
N LEU A 38 14.22 -7.67 -14.11
CA LEU A 38 13.96 -7.20 -12.76
C LEU A 38 13.75 -5.68 -12.72
N ILE A 39 14.37 -4.94 -13.64
CA ILE A 39 14.21 -3.49 -13.78
C ILE A 39 12.75 -3.11 -14.07
N GLU A 40 12.06 -3.87 -14.92
CA GLU A 40 10.66 -3.57 -15.30
C GLU A 40 9.67 -3.77 -14.15
N VAL A 41 9.99 -4.67 -13.22
CA VAL A 41 9.06 -5.09 -12.18
C VAL A 41 9.37 -4.45 -10.82
N VAL A 42 10.61 -4.04 -10.61
CA VAL A 42 11.10 -3.52 -9.32
C VAL A 42 10.29 -2.33 -8.83
N TYR A 43 9.90 -1.41 -9.71
CA TYR A 43 9.14 -0.23 -9.32
C TYR A 43 7.76 -0.60 -8.78
N ILE A 44 7.05 -1.48 -9.50
CA ILE A 44 5.71 -1.90 -9.13
C ILE A 44 5.75 -2.67 -7.81
N PHE A 45 6.67 -3.63 -7.69
CA PHE A 45 6.84 -4.41 -6.48
C PHE A 45 7.22 -3.56 -5.28
N SER A 46 8.11 -2.60 -5.45
CA SER A 46 8.55 -1.74 -4.35
C SER A 46 7.41 -0.90 -3.81
N ILE A 47 6.55 -0.35 -4.67
CA ILE A 47 5.38 0.45 -4.24
C ILE A 47 4.41 -0.40 -3.40
N ILE A 48 4.11 -1.62 -3.84
CA ILE A 48 3.21 -2.53 -3.13
C ILE A 48 3.83 -2.94 -1.78
N VAL A 49 5.08 -3.40 -1.80
CA VAL A 49 5.80 -3.88 -0.61
C VAL A 49 5.98 -2.78 0.43
N PHE A 50 6.28 -1.55 0.00
CA PHE A 50 6.37 -0.44 0.93
C PHE A 50 5.02 -0.14 1.55
N THR A 51 3.98 -0.03 0.76
CA THR A 51 2.64 0.22 1.28
C THR A 51 2.22 -0.86 2.30
N TYR A 52 2.54 -2.13 2.01
CA TYR A 52 2.37 -3.24 2.94
C TYR A 52 3.09 -2.99 4.27
N PHE A 53 4.39 -2.69 4.23
CA PHE A 53 5.17 -2.46 5.44
C PHE A 53 4.60 -1.30 6.25
N PHE A 54 4.23 -0.18 5.63
CA PHE A 54 3.66 0.95 6.36
C PHE A 54 2.39 0.62 7.12
N ILE A 55 1.52 -0.18 6.53
CA ILE A 55 0.22 -0.49 7.11
C ILE A 55 0.35 -1.53 8.22
N THR A 56 1.13 -2.58 7.99
CA THR A 56 1.34 -3.63 8.99
C THR A 56 2.17 -3.17 10.18
N THR A 57 3.19 -2.34 9.95
CA THR A 57 3.98 -1.75 11.04
C THR A 57 3.18 -0.70 11.80
N GLY A 58 2.33 0.07 11.10
CA GLY A 58 1.39 1.01 11.71
C GLY A 58 0.42 0.29 12.67
N ALA A 59 -0.17 -0.82 12.23
CA ALA A 59 -1.07 -1.63 13.05
C ALA A 59 -0.37 -2.23 14.30
N GLU A 60 0.87 -2.68 14.15
CA GLU A 60 1.66 -3.19 15.28
C GLU A 60 1.95 -2.10 16.31
N ILE A 61 2.36 -0.91 15.87
CA ILE A 61 2.63 0.21 16.78
C ILE A 61 1.37 0.58 17.57
N GLU A 62 0.22 0.58 16.92
CA GLU A 62 -1.04 0.89 17.59
C GLU A 62 -1.48 -0.16 18.60
N SER A 63 -1.26 -1.43 18.26
CA SER A 63 -1.49 -2.56 19.14
C SER A 63 -0.58 -2.49 20.36
N LYS A 64 0.72 -2.21 20.19
CA LYS A 64 1.67 -2.03 21.29
C LYS A 64 1.35 -0.83 22.19
N LYS A 65 0.69 0.20 21.65
CA LYS A 65 0.32 1.43 22.38
C LYS A 65 -1.10 1.41 22.95
N ASN A 66 -1.83 0.29 22.88
CA ASN A 66 -3.22 0.17 23.33
C ASN A 66 -4.12 1.30 22.84
N THR A 67 -3.92 1.71 21.58
CA THR A 67 -4.60 2.89 21.01
C THR A 67 -6.12 2.70 20.96
N GLY A 68 -6.62 1.47 20.98
CA GLY A 68 -8.05 1.15 21.07
C GLY A 68 -8.70 1.69 22.34
N VAL A 69 -8.07 1.53 23.50
CA VAL A 69 -8.56 2.06 24.80
C VAL A 69 -8.60 3.58 24.79
N ILE A 70 -7.58 4.21 24.19
CA ILE A 70 -7.52 5.67 24.04
C ILE A 70 -8.63 6.17 23.12
N PHE A 71 -8.99 5.42 22.07
CA PHE A 71 -10.10 5.79 21.20
C PHE A 71 -11.46 5.58 21.85
N ALA A 72 -11.61 4.56 22.71
CA ALA A 72 -12.84 4.32 23.46
C ALA A 72 -13.15 5.42 24.48
N SER A 73 -12.13 6.08 25.03
CA SER A 73 -12.29 7.19 25.97
C SER A 73 -12.55 8.55 25.32
N LEU A 74 -12.43 8.64 23.99
CA LEU A 74 -12.69 9.86 23.24
C LEU A 74 -14.08 9.81 22.58
N PRO A 75 -14.77 10.96 22.43
CA PRO A 75 -16.07 11.01 21.75
C PRO A 75 -15.92 10.93 20.22
N LEU A 76 -15.26 9.88 19.74
CA LEU A 76 -14.97 9.62 18.33
C LEU A 76 -15.96 8.59 17.77
N ARG A 77 -16.47 8.82 16.56
CA ARG A 77 -17.28 7.79 15.90
C ARG A 77 -16.37 6.72 15.34
N LYS A 78 -16.66 5.44 15.60
CA LYS A 78 -15.94 4.28 15.05
C LYS A 78 -15.74 4.37 13.52
N ARG A 79 -16.74 4.87 12.79
CA ARG A 79 -16.66 5.14 11.33
C ARG A 79 -15.56 6.15 10.97
N GLU A 80 -15.33 7.18 11.77
CA GLU A 80 -14.28 8.19 11.51
C GLU A 80 -12.88 7.60 11.65
N ILE A 81 -12.68 6.69 12.62
CA ILE A 81 -11.41 5.98 12.83
C ILE A 81 -11.09 5.12 11.62
N VAL A 82 -12.04 4.29 11.18
CA VAL A 82 -11.88 3.43 10.00
C VAL A 82 -11.63 4.27 8.75
N THR A 83 -12.42 5.34 8.55
CA THR A 83 -12.29 6.20 7.36
C THR A 83 -10.92 6.91 7.32
N ALA A 84 -10.41 7.40 8.46
CA ALA A 84 -9.09 8.00 8.52
C ALA A 84 -7.97 7.00 8.14
N LYS A 85 -8.10 5.73 8.53
CA LYS A 85 -7.17 4.67 8.17
C LYS A 85 -7.21 4.35 6.68
N TYR A 86 -8.39 4.23 6.08
CA TYR A 86 -8.54 4.00 4.64
C TYR A 86 -7.96 5.15 3.82
N ILE A 87 -8.28 6.41 4.17
CA ILE A 87 -7.73 7.58 3.48
C ILE A 87 -6.21 7.59 3.59
N THR A 88 -5.66 7.39 4.79
CA THR A 88 -4.20 7.39 4.97
C THR A 88 -3.55 6.25 4.19
N ALA A 89 -4.14 5.05 4.21
CA ALA A 89 -3.66 3.90 3.47
C ALA A 89 -3.66 4.14 1.96
N ALA A 90 -4.71 4.76 1.40
CA ALA A 90 -4.81 5.07 -0.03
C ALA A 90 -3.80 6.12 -0.49
N LEU A 91 -3.35 7.03 0.39
CA LEU A 91 -2.34 8.05 0.10
C LEU A 91 -0.90 7.51 0.14
N LEU A 92 -0.62 6.47 0.92
CA LEU A 92 0.72 5.87 1.02
C LEU A 92 1.31 5.39 -0.31
N PRO A 93 0.59 4.67 -1.19
CA PRO A 93 1.16 4.26 -2.47
C PRO A 93 1.49 5.44 -3.38
N LEU A 94 0.75 6.57 -3.29
CA LEU A 94 1.11 7.80 -4.02
C LEU A 94 2.44 8.37 -3.52
N TYR A 95 2.66 8.35 -2.20
CA TYR A 95 3.94 8.76 -1.62
C TYR A 95 5.09 7.84 -2.04
N SER A 96 4.89 6.52 -2.03
CA SER A 96 5.87 5.55 -2.50
C SER A 96 6.17 5.71 -3.99
N LEU A 97 5.15 5.94 -4.82
CA LEU A 97 5.30 6.22 -6.25
C LEU A 97 6.12 7.48 -6.48
N LEU A 98 5.84 8.56 -5.76
CA LEU A 98 6.59 9.82 -5.87
C LEU A 98 8.08 9.59 -5.59
N ILE A 99 8.42 8.91 -4.48
CA ILE A 99 9.81 8.60 -4.15
C ILE A 99 10.46 7.74 -5.22
N MET A 100 9.77 6.69 -5.67
CA MET A 100 10.28 5.79 -6.71
C MET A 100 10.53 6.51 -8.03
N THR A 101 9.67 7.46 -8.37
CA THR A 101 9.81 8.28 -9.57
C THR A 101 11.03 9.19 -9.47
N VAL A 102 11.21 9.86 -8.33
CA VAL A 102 12.37 10.74 -8.09
C VAL A 102 13.68 9.94 -8.09
N LEU A 103 13.70 8.79 -7.41
CA LEU A 103 14.87 7.91 -7.40
C LEU A 103 15.15 7.34 -8.79
N GLY A 104 14.12 6.85 -9.49
CA GLY A 104 14.24 6.37 -10.87
C GLY A 104 14.83 7.42 -11.79
N PHE A 105 14.33 8.67 -11.73
CA PHE A 105 14.85 9.78 -12.52
C PHE A 105 16.35 10.01 -12.25
N ALA A 106 16.74 10.18 -10.99
CA ALA A 106 18.13 10.40 -10.60
C ALA A 106 19.06 9.29 -11.10
N PHE A 107 18.64 8.04 -11.00
CA PHE A 107 19.45 6.90 -11.43
C PHE A 107 19.49 6.70 -12.93
N THR A 108 18.42 7.03 -13.67
CA THR A 108 18.45 7.02 -15.15
C THR A 108 19.43 8.06 -15.70
N THR A 109 19.61 9.20 -15.02
CA THR A 109 20.60 10.22 -15.44
C THR A 109 22.05 9.81 -15.15
N LEU A 110 22.27 8.96 -14.15
CA LEU A 110 23.60 8.52 -13.74
C LEU A 110 24.01 7.18 -14.37
N TRP A 111 23.05 6.36 -14.79
CA TRP A 111 23.28 5.01 -15.30
C TRP A 111 22.34 4.68 -16.48
N ALA A 112 22.90 4.59 -17.69
CA ALA A 112 22.15 4.42 -18.93
C ALA A 112 21.37 3.07 -19.06
N GLY A 113 21.55 2.15 -18.12
CA GLY A 113 20.90 0.84 -18.12
C GLY A 113 19.56 0.76 -17.37
N ILE A 114 19.13 1.84 -16.71
CA ILE A 114 17.92 1.83 -15.87
C ILE A 114 16.77 2.47 -16.66
N LYS A 115 15.65 1.75 -16.76
CA LYS A 115 14.43 2.25 -17.40
C LYS A 115 13.66 3.13 -16.42
N PHE A 116 13.25 4.30 -16.87
CA PHE A 116 12.40 5.18 -16.08
C PHE A 116 10.99 4.58 -15.95
N ILE A 117 10.33 4.82 -14.81
CA ILE A 117 8.98 4.31 -14.56
C ILE A 117 7.98 4.93 -15.55
N GLY A 118 7.27 4.07 -16.30
CA GLY A 118 6.25 4.52 -17.24
C GLY A 118 4.94 4.91 -16.55
N LEU A 119 4.08 5.64 -17.26
CA LEU A 119 2.73 5.96 -16.78
C LEU A 119 1.91 4.68 -16.56
N ASN A 120 2.01 3.72 -17.47
CA ASN A 120 1.33 2.43 -17.37
C ASN A 120 1.80 1.66 -16.12
N ASP A 121 3.11 1.57 -15.90
CA ASP A 121 3.68 0.88 -14.73
C ASP A 121 3.22 1.54 -13.42
N SER A 122 3.16 2.87 -13.41
CA SER A 122 2.65 3.66 -12.28
C SER A 122 1.18 3.36 -12.00
N LEU A 123 0.33 3.32 -13.03
CA LEU A 123 -1.10 2.99 -12.90
C LEU A 123 -1.29 1.56 -12.40
N ILE A 124 -0.58 0.59 -12.96
CA ILE A 124 -0.62 -0.81 -12.54
C ILE A 124 -0.21 -0.95 -11.08
N ALA A 125 0.85 -0.26 -10.66
CA ALA A 125 1.31 -0.27 -9.27
C ALA A 125 0.26 0.30 -8.32
N LEU A 126 -0.35 1.44 -8.67
CA LEU A 126 -1.38 2.07 -7.84
C LEU A 126 -2.63 1.18 -7.72
N LEU A 127 -3.15 0.69 -8.85
CA LEU A 127 -4.35 -0.15 -8.87
C LEU A 127 -4.13 -1.46 -8.10
N SER A 128 -2.98 -2.10 -8.31
CA SER A 128 -2.62 -3.35 -7.62
C SER A 128 -2.44 -3.11 -6.12
N THR A 129 -1.82 -1.99 -5.73
CA THR A 129 -1.65 -1.66 -4.32
C THR A 129 -3.00 -1.36 -3.67
N TRP A 130 -3.87 -0.57 -4.29
CA TRP A 130 -5.20 -0.26 -3.77
C TRP A 130 -6.09 -1.50 -3.69
N PHE A 131 -6.00 -2.41 -4.66
CA PHE A 131 -6.65 -3.72 -4.56
C PHE A 131 -6.14 -4.50 -3.33
N PHE A 132 -4.82 -4.56 -3.14
CA PHE A 132 -4.22 -5.16 -1.94
C PHE A 132 -4.73 -4.48 -0.65
N LEU A 133 -4.85 -3.16 -0.60
CA LEU A 133 -5.39 -2.43 0.55
C LEU A 133 -6.82 -2.86 0.91
N GLY A 134 -7.66 -3.04 -0.11
CA GLY A 134 -9.04 -3.50 0.07
C GLY A 134 -9.13 -4.89 0.70
N LEU A 135 -8.12 -5.74 0.52
CA LEU A 135 -8.05 -7.02 1.22
C LEU A 135 -7.41 -6.88 2.60
N ALA A 136 -6.31 -6.13 2.70
CA ALA A 136 -5.48 -6.08 3.89
C ALA A 136 -6.09 -5.31 5.06
N LEU A 137 -6.82 -4.22 4.78
CA LEU A 137 -7.39 -3.37 5.83
C LEU A 137 -8.49 -4.07 6.64
N PRO A 138 -9.50 -4.75 6.05
CA PRO A 138 -10.47 -5.52 6.82
C PRO A 138 -9.83 -6.54 7.76
N ILE A 139 -8.79 -7.23 7.27
CA ILE A 139 -8.05 -8.25 8.03
C ILE A 139 -7.38 -7.62 9.26
N ILE A 140 -6.80 -6.42 9.11
CA ILE A 140 -6.20 -5.68 10.22
C ILE A 140 -7.25 -5.27 11.27
N PHE A 141 -8.50 -5.00 10.86
CA PHE A 141 -9.56 -4.71 11.81
C PHE A 141 -10.07 -5.98 12.50
N ILE A 142 -10.18 -7.10 11.80
CA ILE A 142 -10.74 -8.35 12.35
C ILE A 142 -9.77 -9.06 13.29
N PHE A 143 -8.49 -9.14 12.92
CA PHE A 143 -7.52 -10.00 13.58
C PHE A 143 -6.54 -9.22 14.46
N SER A 144 -5.86 -9.92 15.36
CA SER A 144 -4.74 -9.36 16.13
C SER A 144 -3.63 -8.87 15.20
N SER A 145 -2.80 -7.93 15.66
CA SER A 145 -1.71 -7.35 14.85
C SER A 145 -0.73 -8.40 14.29
N THR A 146 -0.43 -9.45 15.06
CA THR A 146 0.42 -10.57 14.63
C THR A 146 -0.28 -11.46 13.61
N THR A 147 -1.52 -11.87 13.87
CA THR A 147 -2.27 -12.74 12.95
C THR A 147 -2.58 -12.04 11.63
N ALA A 148 -2.98 -10.77 11.68
CA ALA A 148 -3.25 -9.94 10.50
C ALA A 148 -2.00 -9.79 9.63
N ARG A 149 -0.82 -9.65 10.24
CA ARG A 149 0.45 -9.59 9.51
C ARG A 149 0.71 -10.86 8.70
N VAL A 150 0.54 -12.03 9.30
CA VAL A 150 0.79 -13.32 8.62
C VAL A 150 -0.17 -13.49 7.44
N ILE A 151 -1.46 -13.22 7.65
CA ILE A 151 -2.46 -13.32 6.57
C ILE A 151 -2.14 -12.31 5.45
N ASN A 152 -1.81 -11.06 5.80
CA ASN A 152 -1.47 -10.05 4.81
C ASN A 152 -0.16 -10.35 4.07
N TYR A 153 0.81 -11.02 4.70
CA TYR A 153 1.97 -11.55 4.01
C TYR A 153 1.56 -12.58 2.95
N ILE A 154 0.71 -13.55 3.30
CA ILE A 154 0.23 -14.56 2.34
C ILE A 154 -0.44 -13.87 1.15
N ILE A 155 -1.33 -12.92 1.39
CA ILE A 155 -2.02 -12.15 0.34
C ILE A 155 -1.02 -11.39 -0.54
N LEU A 156 -0.07 -10.70 0.07
CA LEU A 156 0.97 -9.96 -0.66
C LEU A 156 1.73 -10.88 -1.61
N PHE A 157 2.24 -12.01 -1.10
CA PHE A 157 2.97 -12.99 -1.91
C PHE A 157 2.09 -13.59 -3.02
N THR A 158 0.82 -13.90 -2.75
CA THR A 158 -0.11 -14.39 -3.78
C THR A 158 -0.32 -13.37 -4.89
N ILE A 159 -0.46 -12.08 -4.56
CA ILE A 159 -0.65 -11.02 -5.56
C ILE A 159 0.63 -10.81 -6.37
N MET A 160 1.80 -10.75 -5.71
CA MET A 160 3.08 -10.50 -6.38
C MET A 160 3.51 -11.66 -7.29
N PHE A 161 3.35 -12.91 -6.85
CA PHE A 161 3.85 -14.09 -7.57
C PHE A 161 2.78 -14.84 -8.37
N GLY A 162 1.50 -14.51 -8.24
CA GLY A 162 0.41 -15.18 -8.94
C GLY A 162 0.11 -14.54 -10.32
N PRO A 163 -0.97 -13.76 -10.45
CA PRO A 163 -1.43 -13.24 -11.74
C PRO A 163 -0.55 -12.12 -12.32
N PHE A 164 0.24 -11.45 -11.49
CA PHE A 164 1.02 -10.27 -11.88
C PHE A 164 2.18 -10.62 -12.82
N GLU A 165 2.84 -11.76 -12.62
CA GLU A 165 3.90 -12.26 -13.51
C GLU A 165 3.36 -12.59 -14.92
N ARG A 166 2.15 -13.17 -14.99
CA ARG A 166 1.48 -13.47 -16.27
C ARG A 166 1.05 -12.21 -17.01
N TYR A 167 0.61 -11.20 -16.29
CA TYR A 167 0.22 -9.91 -16.84
C TYR A 167 1.42 -9.17 -17.48
N ILE A 168 2.59 -9.18 -16.83
CA ILE A 168 3.83 -8.61 -17.41
C ILE A 168 4.26 -9.36 -18.68
N ARG A 169 4.09 -10.68 -18.72
CA ARG A 169 4.47 -11.52 -19.87
C ARG A 169 3.56 -11.34 -21.09
N ALA A 170 2.32 -10.89 -20.92
CA ALA A 170 1.33 -10.88 -22.00
C ALA A 170 1.58 -9.83 -23.08
N THR A 171 2.43 -8.80 -22.85
CA THR A 171 2.77 -7.73 -23.83
C THR A 171 1.58 -7.05 -24.53
N GLN A 172 0.36 -7.27 -24.07
CA GLN A 172 -0.81 -6.55 -24.55
C GLN A 172 -0.88 -5.26 -23.74
N PRO A 173 -0.92 -4.08 -24.39
CA PRO A 173 -1.41 -2.90 -23.72
C PRO A 173 -2.76 -3.22 -23.09
N LEU A 174 -3.05 -2.50 -22.03
CA LEU A 174 -4.34 -2.51 -21.36
C LEU A 174 -5.40 -1.95 -22.33
N ASP A 175 -5.77 -2.70 -23.36
CA ASP A 175 -6.78 -2.28 -24.35
C ASP A 175 -8.19 -2.21 -23.71
N TRP A 176 -8.29 -2.65 -22.45
CA TRP A 176 -9.41 -2.40 -21.56
C TRP A 176 -9.23 -1.05 -20.86
N GLU A 177 -10.12 -0.12 -21.19
CA GLU A 177 -10.33 1.21 -20.57
C GLU A 177 -9.81 1.25 -19.12
N PRO A 178 -8.63 1.85 -18.83
CA PRO A 178 -8.06 1.91 -17.48
C PRO A 178 -9.02 2.52 -16.44
N ILE A 179 -9.99 3.29 -16.93
CA ILE A 179 -11.14 3.83 -16.19
C ILE A 179 -11.98 2.71 -15.56
N LEU A 180 -12.30 1.63 -16.28
CA LEU A 180 -13.13 0.54 -15.76
C LEU A 180 -12.48 -0.18 -14.58
N TRP A 181 -11.17 -0.38 -14.63
CA TRP A 181 -10.45 -1.01 -13.53
C TRP A 181 -10.20 -0.09 -12.36
N PHE A 182 -9.96 1.19 -12.64
CA PHE A 182 -9.99 2.20 -11.60
C PHE A 182 -11.35 2.18 -10.87
N LEU A 183 -12.46 2.17 -11.62
CA LEU A 183 -13.80 2.08 -11.06
C LEU A 183 -14.01 0.77 -10.27
N ALA A 184 -13.57 -0.37 -10.81
CA ALA A 184 -13.69 -1.66 -10.13
C ALA A 184 -12.92 -1.68 -8.81
N VAL A 185 -11.66 -1.23 -8.79
CA VAL A 185 -10.83 -1.13 -7.58
C VAL A 185 -11.41 -0.11 -6.61
N PHE A 186 -11.93 1.00 -7.09
CA PHE A 186 -12.57 2.02 -6.26
C PHE A 186 -13.84 1.50 -5.59
N VAL A 187 -14.73 0.84 -6.35
CA VAL A 187 -15.93 0.18 -5.81
C VAL A 187 -15.53 -0.90 -4.80
N PHE A 188 -14.52 -1.70 -5.11
CA PHE A 188 -13.99 -2.71 -4.20
C PHE A 188 -13.48 -2.10 -2.89
N LEU A 189 -12.73 -0.99 -2.94
CA LEU A 189 -12.30 -0.25 -1.76
C LEU A 189 -13.47 0.31 -0.95
N LEU A 190 -14.52 0.80 -1.60
CA LEU A 190 -15.73 1.27 -0.91
C LEU A 190 -16.46 0.13 -0.20
N LEU A 191 -16.62 -1.02 -0.85
CA LEU A 191 -17.22 -2.21 -0.25
C LEU A 191 -16.38 -2.72 0.92
N SER A 192 -15.06 -2.77 0.75
CA SER A 192 -14.11 -3.14 1.80
C SER A 192 -14.17 -2.18 3.01
N TRP A 193 -14.28 -0.89 2.74
CA TRP A 193 -14.47 0.13 3.77
C TRP A 193 -15.80 -0.05 4.52
N LEU A 194 -16.92 -0.24 3.80
CA LEU A 194 -18.22 -0.51 4.41
C LEU A 194 -18.18 -1.74 5.33
N PHE A 195 -17.59 -2.83 4.83
CA PHE A 195 -17.41 -4.05 5.59
C PHE A 195 -16.54 -3.82 6.84
N SER A 196 -15.44 -3.08 6.71
CA SER A 196 -14.57 -2.74 7.83
C SER A 196 -15.26 -1.89 8.90
N VAL A 197 -16.11 -0.93 8.48
CA VAL A 197 -16.91 -0.13 9.41
C VAL A 197 -17.88 -1.03 10.18
N TRP A 198 -18.57 -1.93 9.48
CA TRP A 198 -19.51 -2.87 10.09
C TRP A 198 -18.84 -3.80 11.10
N VAL A 199 -17.68 -4.38 10.75
CA VAL A 199 -16.89 -5.21 11.68
C VAL A 199 -16.46 -4.40 12.90
N TYR A 200 -15.83 -3.24 12.67
CA TYR A 200 -15.26 -2.44 13.75
C TYR A 200 -16.32 -1.90 14.71
N GLN A 201 -17.55 -1.67 14.22
CA GLN A 201 -18.68 -1.29 15.07
C GLN A 201 -19.06 -2.37 16.10
N LYS A 202 -18.98 -3.64 15.70
CA LYS A 202 -19.33 -4.80 16.53
C LYS A 202 -18.27 -5.17 17.57
N GLN A 203 -17.07 -4.61 17.47
CA GLN A 203 -16.02 -4.87 18.46
C GLN A 203 -16.32 -4.07 19.73
N ASP A 204 -16.49 -4.77 20.84
CA ASP A 204 -16.52 -4.18 22.17
C ASP A 204 -15.08 -3.81 22.55
N LEU A 205 -14.80 -2.51 22.59
CA LEU A 205 -13.52 -1.93 23.03
C LEU A 205 -13.68 -1.35 24.43
#